data_AF-A0A356N853-F1
#
_entry.id   AF-A0A356N853-F1
#
_cell.length_a   1.000
_cell.length_b   1.000
_cell.length_c   1.000
_cell.angle_alpha   90.00
_cell.angle_beta   90.00
_cell.angle_gamma   90.00
#
_symmetry.space_group_name_H-M   'P 1'
#
loop_
_entity.id
_entity.type
_entity.pdbx_description
1 polymer ?
#
loop_
_entity_poly.entity_id
_entity_poly.type
_entity_poly.pdbx_seq_one_letter_code
_entity_poly.pdbx_strand_id
1 'polypeptide(L)'
;MDEFEKAIKRTKGYASKYGQKLSDKQLFLRLISTKIYDFSKIEGRGEKEALDKDWKEKLYLAKDLVNKHLFKMRGIKMVGVTGTVAAEGAKKSEDIDLLVITKEDELWWWRLYLRLYVWWNKIPHRKFKKREKHNEFCFNLWLDRANLTIPKHKRNLKNATDLILMKVVLDRDNTYQSFLKENKWVKKYLATGYEERNKRKATSKILGLRSKKGFSCWRIVNKVLFWGQYLYMWSKTRKKQKFIKRGQAFFHEDN
;
A
#
# COMPACT_ATOMS: atom_id res chain seq x y z
N MET A 1 16.30 -31.54 1.96
CA MET A 1 16.35 -30.13 1.52
C MET A 1 16.25 -29.25 2.75
N ASP A 2 17.29 -28.45 3.00
CA ASP A 2 17.36 -27.48 4.09
C ASP A 2 16.17 -26.50 4.08
N GLU A 3 15.79 -25.97 5.24
CA GLU A 3 14.65 -25.06 5.39
C GLU A 3 14.83 -23.78 4.57
N PHE A 4 16.06 -23.28 4.48
CA PHE A 4 16.40 -22.12 3.66
C PHE A 4 16.19 -22.39 2.17
N GLU A 5 16.67 -23.52 1.66
CA GLU A 5 16.49 -23.91 0.26
C GLU A 5 14.99 -24.13 -0.08
N LYS A 6 14.22 -24.69 0.86
CA LYS A 6 12.76 -24.77 0.73
C LYS A 6 12.13 -23.37 0.63
N ALA A 7 12.59 -22.40 1.43
CA ALA A 7 12.11 -21.02 1.39
C ALA A 7 12.43 -20.33 0.06
N ILE A 8 13.65 -20.50 -0.48
CA ILE A 8 14.02 -20.00 -1.81
C ILE A 8 13.11 -20.60 -2.88
N LYS A 9 12.97 -21.93 -2.91
CA LYS A 9 12.14 -22.63 -3.90
C LYS A 9 10.69 -22.16 -3.84
N ARG A 10 10.12 -22.02 -2.63
CA ARG A 10 8.76 -21.51 -2.43
C ARG A 10 8.61 -20.07 -2.92
N THR A 11 9.59 -19.22 -2.64
CA THR A 11 9.59 -17.81 -3.04
C THR A 11 9.65 -17.64 -4.54
N LYS A 12 10.59 -18.32 -5.20
CA LYS A 12 10.70 -18.34 -6.66
C LYS A 12 9.43 -18.90 -7.30
N GLY A 13 8.94 -20.05 -6.81
CA GLY A 13 7.71 -20.65 -7.31
C GLY A 13 6.49 -19.74 -7.17
N TYR A 14 6.38 -18.97 -6.07
CA TYR A 14 5.32 -17.99 -5.92
C TYR A 14 5.47 -16.82 -6.91
N ALA A 15 6.67 -16.29 -7.10
CA ALA A 15 6.92 -15.21 -8.06
C ALA A 15 6.67 -15.63 -9.52
N SER A 16 7.04 -16.86 -9.88
CA SER A 16 6.82 -17.41 -11.22
C SER A 16 5.33 -17.51 -11.59
N LYS A 17 4.42 -17.69 -10.61
CA LYS A 17 2.95 -17.63 -10.85
C LYS A 17 2.49 -16.28 -11.40
N TYR A 18 3.26 -15.22 -11.15
CA TYR A 18 3.02 -13.87 -11.64
C TYR A 18 3.96 -13.50 -12.81
N GLY A 19 4.67 -14.49 -13.38
CA GLY A 19 5.63 -14.26 -14.46
C GLY A 19 6.89 -13.49 -14.03
N GLN A 20 7.18 -13.43 -12.73
CA GLN A 20 8.29 -12.65 -12.21
C GLN A 20 9.54 -13.50 -11.97
N LYS A 21 10.68 -12.93 -12.36
CA LYS A 21 12.02 -13.40 -12.02
C LYS A 21 12.60 -12.43 -11.00
N LEU A 22 13.17 -12.96 -9.92
CA LEU A 22 13.55 -12.15 -8.77
C LEU A 22 15.07 -11.92 -8.74
N SER A 23 15.49 -10.66 -8.68
CA SER A 23 16.87 -10.31 -8.29
C SER A 23 17.15 -10.71 -6.84
N ASP A 24 18.42 -10.77 -6.45
CA ASP A 24 18.82 -11.10 -5.06
C ASP A 24 18.09 -10.25 -4.03
N LYS A 25 17.99 -8.95 -4.29
CA LYS A 25 17.29 -7.99 -3.43
C LYS A 25 15.79 -8.25 -3.36
N GLN A 26 15.17 -8.58 -4.49
CA GLN A 26 13.75 -8.92 -4.52
C GLN A 26 13.50 -10.26 -3.81
N LEU A 27 14.35 -11.25 -4.03
CA LEU A 27 14.30 -12.55 -3.38
C LEU A 27 14.44 -12.41 -1.85
N PHE A 28 15.39 -11.58 -1.39
CA PHE A 28 15.60 -11.28 0.02
C PHE A 28 14.38 -10.64 0.68
N LEU A 29 13.80 -9.60 0.07
CA LEU A 29 12.62 -8.94 0.61
C LEU A 29 11.36 -9.82 0.58
N ARG A 30 11.26 -10.73 -0.40
CA ARG A 30 10.08 -11.58 -0.63
C ARG A 30 10.24 -12.99 -0.06
N LEU A 31 11.32 -13.27 0.67
CA LEU A 31 11.62 -14.62 1.13
C LEU A 31 10.48 -15.13 2.02
N ILE A 32 9.81 -16.18 1.54
CA ILE A 32 8.65 -16.78 2.21
C ILE A 32 9.14 -17.71 3.32
N SER A 33 9.40 -17.11 4.49
CA SER A 33 9.84 -17.80 5.69
C SER A 33 9.48 -17.02 6.95
N THR A 34 9.32 -17.74 8.06
CA THR A 34 9.23 -17.19 9.42
C THR A 34 10.59 -16.93 10.04
N LYS A 35 11.66 -17.54 9.51
CA LYS A 35 13.05 -17.29 9.91
C LYS A 35 13.59 -16.07 9.21
N ILE A 36 14.50 -15.38 9.89
CA ILE A 36 15.22 -14.22 9.37
C ILE A 36 16.56 -14.72 8.84
N TYR A 37 16.93 -14.25 7.65
CA TYR A 37 18.18 -14.57 6.99
C TYR A 37 18.90 -13.27 6.64
N ASP A 38 20.23 -13.31 6.63
CA ASP A 38 21.05 -12.20 6.16
C ASP A 38 21.16 -12.19 4.64
N PHE A 39 21.39 -11.00 4.08
CA PHE A 39 21.46 -10.81 2.63
C PHE A 39 22.58 -11.63 1.99
N SER A 40 23.71 -11.78 2.67
CA SER A 40 24.87 -12.57 2.21
C SER A 40 24.54 -14.04 1.93
N LYS A 41 23.52 -14.61 2.58
CA LYS A 41 23.08 -15.99 2.30
C LYS A 41 22.29 -16.11 0.98
N ILE A 42 21.73 -15.02 0.50
CA ILE A 42 20.85 -14.97 -0.68
C ILE A 42 21.59 -14.45 -1.91
N GLU A 43 22.72 -13.76 -1.72
CA GLU A 43 23.55 -13.24 -2.80
C GLU A 43 23.92 -14.34 -3.81
N GLY A 44 23.77 -14.04 -5.10
CA GLY A 44 23.98 -14.97 -6.20
C GLY A 44 22.86 -16.02 -6.40
N ARG A 45 21.80 -16.01 -5.59
CA ARG A 45 20.66 -16.95 -5.73
C ARG A 45 19.49 -16.41 -6.54
N GLY A 46 19.46 -15.12 -6.83
CA GLY A 46 18.50 -14.46 -7.70
C GLY A 46 18.88 -14.53 -9.18
N GLU A 47 18.01 -13.99 -10.02
CA GLU A 47 18.22 -13.84 -11.46
C GLU A 47 18.63 -12.41 -11.79
N LYS A 48 19.29 -12.20 -12.95
CA LYS A 48 19.59 -10.85 -13.42
C LYS A 48 18.28 -10.07 -13.59
N GLU A 49 18.25 -8.86 -13.02
CA GLU A 49 17.09 -7.98 -13.13
C GLU A 49 16.83 -7.67 -14.61
N ALA A 50 15.62 -7.96 -15.09
CA ALA A 50 15.21 -7.50 -16.40
C ALA A 50 15.17 -5.96 -16.39
N LEU A 51 15.67 -5.32 -17.45
CA LEU A 51 15.67 -3.87 -17.64
C LEU A 51 14.27 -3.32 -17.95
N ASP A 52 13.25 -3.76 -17.22
CA ASP A 52 11.90 -3.24 -17.39
C ASP A 52 11.85 -1.78 -16.88
N LYS A 53 11.42 -0.88 -17.77
CA LYS A 53 11.33 0.56 -17.53
C LYS A 53 9.92 1.00 -17.13
N ASP A 54 8.89 0.19 -17.39
CA ASP A 54 7.49 0.60 -17.26
C ASP A 54 7.11 0.88 -15.80
N TRP A 55 7.48 -0.01 -14.87
CA TRP A 55 7.21 0.19 -13.45
C TRP A 55 7.95 1.42 -12.89
N LYS A 56 9.13 1.76 -13.43
CA LYS A 56 9.92 2.93 -13.02
C LYS A 56 9.23 4.22 -13.45
N GLU A 57 8.74 4.28 -14.69
CA GLU A 57 7.95 5.40 -15.20
C GLU A 57 6.69 5.60 -14.35
N LYS A 58 5.95 4.52 -14.06
CA LYS A 58 4.75 4.58 -13.21
C LYS A 58 5.05 5.03 -11.79
N LEU A 59 6.15 4.55 -11.21
CA LEU A 59 6.59 5.02 -9.89
C LEU A 59 6.97 6.50 -9.92
N TYR A 60 7.58 6.98 -11.01
CA TYR A 60 7.85 8.40 -11.21
C TYR A 60 6.55 9.21 -11.28
N LEU A 61 5.55 8.77 -12.05
CA LEU A 61 4.24 9.43 -12.12
C LEU A 61 3.56 9.50 -10.75
N ALA A 62 3.64 8.44 -9.94
CA ALA A 62 3.11 8.46 -8.58
C ALA A 62 3.82 9.48 -7.68
N LYS A 63 5.15 9.62 -7.81
CA LYS A 63 5.91 10.65 -7.09
C LYS A 63 5.55 12.05 -7.57
N ASP A 64 5.39 12.24 -8.87
CA ASP A 64 5.01 13.52 -9.47
C ASP A 64 3.62 13.97 -9.02
N LEU A 65 2.64 13.05 -9.02
CA LEU A 65 1.30 13.28 -8.46
C LEU A 65 1.38 13.76 -7.01
N VAL A 66 2.21 13.11 -6.19
CA VAL A 66 2.39 13.48 -4.79
C VAL A 66 3.01 14.87 -4.67
N ASN A 67 4.12 15.12 -5.35
CA ASN A 67 4.87 16.36 -5.25
C ASN A 67 4.06 17.58 -5.69
N LYS A 68 3.36 17.46 -6.83
CA LYS A 68 2.57 18.56 -7.40
C LYS A 68 1.27 18.82 -6.64
N HIS A 69 0.63 17.76 -6.13
CA HIS A 69 -0.75 17.85 -5.64
C HIS A 69 -0.89 17.44 -4.16
N LEU A 70 -0.62 16.17 -3.81
CA LEU A 70 -0.96 15.64 -2.49
C LEU A 70 -0.05 16.18 -1.37
N PHE A 71 1.14 16.68 -1.71
CA PHE A 71 2.05 17.24 -0.71
C PHE A 71 1.44 18.45 0.01
N LYS A 72 0.59 19.25 -0.64
CA LYS A 72 -0.07 20.39 0.03
C LYS A 72 -1.22 19.95 0.96
N MET A 73 -1.73 18.73 0.79
CA MET A 73 -2.84 18.16 1.55
C MET A 73 -2.35 17.62 2.91
N ARG A 74 -2.23 18.49 3.92
CA ARG A 74 -1.62 18.14 5.24
C ARG A 74 -2.33 17.03 6.03
N GLY A 75 -3.58 16.72 5.69
CA GLY A 75 -4.30 15.61 6.32
C GLY A 75 -4.03 14.24 5.68
N ILE A 76 -3.40 14.18 4.50
CA ILE A 76 -2.79 12.95 4.00
C ILE A 76 -1.46 12.74 4.73
N LYS A 77 -1.30 11.60 5.39
CA LYS A 77 -0.14 11.27 6.22
C LYS A 77 0.80 10.26 5.58
N MET A 78 0.28 9.40 4.72
CA MET A 78 1.11 8.49 3.93
C MET A 78 0.49 8.28 2.56
N VAL A 79 1.33 8.14 1.54
CA VAL A 79 0.97 7.59 0.24
C VAL A 79 1.98 6.51 -0.10
N GLY A 80 1.48 5.31 -0.38
CA GLY A 80 2.28 4.16 -0.80
C GLY A 80 1.78 3.61 -2.12
N VAL A 81 2.70 3.36 -3.05
CA VAL A 81 2.43 2.60 -4.27
C VAL A 81 2.45 1.11 -3.93
N THR A 82 1.43 0.38 -4.36
CA THR A 82 1.25 -1.06 -4.12
C THR A 82 1.08 -1.82 -5.44
N GLY A 83 0.72 -3.10 -5.41
CA GLY A 83 0.42 -3.88 -6.62
C GLY A 83 1.64 -4.15 -7.50
N THR A 84 1.40 -4.33 -8.80
CA THR A 84 2.42 -4.73 -9.78
C THR A 84 3.55 -3.70 -9.90
N VAL A 85 3.24 -2.41 -9.74
CA VAL A 85 4.23 -1.31 -9.77
C VAL A 85 5.20 -1.45 -8.60
N ALA A 86 4.68 -1.70 -7.38
CA ALA A 86 5.53 -1.92 -6.22
C ALA A 86 6.32 -3.23 -6.28
N ALA A 87 5.75 -4.24 -6.96
CA ALA A 87 6.40 -5.50 -7.25
C ALA A 87 7.38 -5.43 -8.43
N GLU A 88 7.63 -4.25 -9.01
CA GLU A 88 8.62 -4.03 -10.08
C GLU A 88 8.38 -4.91 -11.32
N GLY A 89 7.11 -5.21 -11.61
CA GLY A 89 6.71 -6.02 -12.76
C GLY A 89 5.48 -5.46 -13.46
N ALA A 90 5.23 -4.15 -13.33
CA ALA A 90 4.09 -3.51 -13.96
C ALA A 90 4.31 -3.35 -15.46
N LYS A 91 3.32 -3.73 -16.25
CA LYS A 91 3.32 -3.54 -17.71
C LYS A 91 2.73 -2.19 -18.05
N LYS A 92 3.11 -1.62 -19.20
CA LYS A 92 2.56 -0.39 -19.78
C LYS A 92 1.05 -0.22 -19.56
N SER A 93 0.23 -1.21 -19.92
CA SER A 93 -1.24 -1.13 -19.86
C SER A 93 -1.88 -1.04 -18.46
N GLU A 94 -1.16 -1.35 -17.39
CA GLU A 94 -1.74 -1.46 -16.03
C GLU A 94 -1.98 -0.09 -15.35
N ASP A 95 -2.75 -0.06 -14.27
CA ASP A 95 -2.96 1.13 -13.45
C ASP A 95 -1.88 1.29 -12.36
N ILE A 96 -2.00 2.34 -11.55
CA ILE A 96 -1.10 2.62 -10.42
C ILE A 96 -1.91 2.57 -9.13
N ASP A 97 -1.78 1.47 -8.38
CA ASP A 97 -2.46 1.26 -7.11
C ASP A 97 -1.85 2.07 -5.95
N LEU A 98 -2.68 2.88 -5.30
CA LEU A 98 -2.28 3.77 -4.20
C LEU A 98 -3.00 3.44 -2.90
N LEU A 99 -2.21 3.17 -1.86
CA LEU A 99 -2.62 3.25 -0.46
C LEU A 99 -2.49 4.70 0.02
N VAL A 100 -3.59 5.27 0.52
CA VAL A 100 -3.61 6.58 1.16
C VAL A 100 -3.95 6.41 2.64
N ILE A 101 -3.09 6.94 3.51
CA ILE A 101 -3.36 7.01 4.96
C ILE A 101 -3.57 8.45 5.36
N THR A 102 -4.70 8.75 6.00
CA THR A 102 -5.05 10.10 6.45
C THR A 102 -4.83 10.28 7.95
N LYS A 103 -4.99 11.50 8.44
CA LYS A 103 -5.24 11.76 9.87
C LYS A 103 -6.44 10.97 10.37
N GLU A 104 -6.43 10.71 11.67
CA GLU A 104 -7.54 10.09 12.40
C GLU A 104 -8.85 10.83 12.14
N ASP A 105 -9.91 10.07 11.87
CA ASP A 105 -11.25 10.59 11.61
C ASP A 105 -11.34 11.63 10.45
N GLU A 106 -10.43 11.61 9.47
CA GLU A 106 -10.47 12.49 8.28
C GLU A 106 -10.55 11.73 6.93
N LEU A 107 -10.65 10.38 6.95
CA LEU A 107 -10.57 9.54 5.75
C LEU A 107 -11.57 9.95 4.66
N TRP A 108 -12.86 10.04 5.00
CA TRP A 108 -13.92 10.30 4.03
C TRP A 108 -13.93 11.73 3.53
N TRP A 109 -13.50 12.69 4.37
CA TRP A 109 -13.23 14.05 3.94
C TRP A 109 -12.17 14.08 2.84
N TRP A 110 -10.98 13.55 3.11
CA TRP A 110 -9.88 13.56 2.13
C TRP A 110 -10.19 12.70 0.91
N ARG A 111 -10.93 11.60 1.06
CA ARG A 111 -11.37 10.80 -0.07
C ARG A 111 -12.29 11.58 -0.99
N LEU A 112 -13.29 12.28 -0.45
CA LEU A 112 -14.19 13.10 -1.25
C LEU A 112 -13.44 14.28 -1.89
N TYR A 113 -12.65 15.02 -1.09
CA TYR A 113 -11.85 16.14 -1.58
C TYR A 113 -10.90 15.71 -2.69
N LEU A 114 -10.13 14.64 -2.49
CA LEU A 114 -9.19 14.15 -3.50
C LEU A 114 -9.90 13.71 -4.78
N ARG A 115 -11.06 13.05 -4.66
CA ARG A 115 -11.87 12.67 -5.82
C ARG A 115 -12.30 13.89 -6.63
N LEU A 116 -12.82 14.93 -5.97
CA LEU A 116 -13.22 16.18 -6.63
C LEU A 116 -12.02 16.91 -7.23
N TYR A 117 -10.92 16.99 -6.49
CA TYR A 117 -9.69 17.63 -6.93
C TYR A 117 -9.11 16.97 -8.18
N VAL A 118 -8.98 15.65 -8.17
CA VAL A 118 -8.49 14.86 -9.31
C VAL A 118 -9.39 15.02 -10.53
N TRP A 119 -10.71 15.05 -10.34
CA TRP A 119 -11.66 15.30 -11.41
C TRP A 119 -11.52 16.70 -12.00
N TRP A 120 -11.47 17.73 -11.16
CA TRP A 120 -11.35 19.14 -11.59
C TRP A 120 -10.04 19.42 -12.33
N ASN A 121 -8.94 18.85 -11.83
CA ASN A 121 -7.61 19.03 -12.43
C ASN A 121 -7.33 18.05 -13.59
N LYS A 122 -8.34 17.27 -14.02
CA LYS A 122 -8.23 16.29 -15.11
C LYS A 122 -7.08 15.29 -14.94
N ILE A 123 -6.74 14.96 -13.69
CA ILE A 123 -5.67 14.00 -13.39
C ILE A 123 -6.14 12.59 -13.81
N PRO A 124 -5.33 11.80 -14.53
CA PRO A 124 -5.68 10.44 -14.94
C PRO A 124 -6.02 9.56 -13.73
N HIS A 125 -7.24 9.03 -13.68
CA HIS A 125 -7.68 8.21 -12.55
C HIS A 125 -8.70 7.18 -12.99
N ARG A 126 -8.71 6.05 -12.27
CA ARG A 126 -9.60 4.93 -12.57
C ARG A 126 -11.06 5.34 -12.44
N LYS A 127 -11.82 5.13 -13.52
CA LYS A 127 -13.27 5.39 -13.55
C LYS A 127 -14.06 4.13 -13.22
N PHE A 128 -15.15 4.28 -12.46
CA PHE A 128 -16.03 3.18 -12.11
C PHE A 128 -16.58 2.47 -13.37
N LYS A 129 -16.48 1.13 -13.42
CA LYS A 129 -16.94 0.27 -14.52
C LYS A 129 -16.32 0.55 -15.90
N LYS A 130 -15.20 1.28 -15.99
CA LYS A 130 -14.45 1.40 -17.24
C LYS A 130 -13.25 0.45 -17.22
N ARG A 131 -12.86 -0.02 -18.41
CA ARG A 131 -11.62 -0.78 -18.58
C ARG A 131 -10.44 0.05 -18.05
N GLU A 132 -9.52 -0.62 -17.38
CA GLU A 132 -8.27 -0.01 -16.91
C GLU A 132 -7.56 0.64 -18.11
N LYS A 133 -7.09 1.87 -17.91
CA LYS A 133 -6.28 2.56 -18.90
C LYS A 133 -4.88 2.79 -18.35
N HIS A 134 -3.95 2.83 -19.28
CA HIS A 134 -2.56 3.19 -19.08
C HIS A 134 -2.39 4.37 -18.12
N ASN A 135 -1.57 4.19 -17.07
CA ASN A 135 -1.16 5.23 -16.12
C ASN A 135 -2.30 5.90 -15.32
N GLU A 136 -3.48 5.29 -15.23
CA GLU A 136 -4.53 5.79 -14.34
C GLU A 136 -4.16 5.56 -12.87
N PHE A 137 -4.34 6.59 -12.02
CA PHE A 137 -4.19 6.42 -10.58
C PHE A 137 -5.42 5.76 -9.97
N CYS A 138 -5.19 4.70 -9.19
CA CYS A 138 -6.22 3.95 -8.49
C CYS A 138 -6.10 4.15 -6.98
N PHE A 139 -6.95 5.01 -6.42
CA PHE A 139 -7.05 5.23 -4.97
C PHE A 139 -7.90 4.14 -4.31
N ASN A 140 -7.39 2.91 -4.35
CA ASN A 140 -8.10 1.68 -4.00
C ASN A 140 -8.12 1.38 -2.49
N LEU A 141 -7.12 1.84 -1.75
CA LEU A 141 -6.95 1.52 -0.35
C LEU A 141 -6.83 2.79 0.49
N TRP A 142 -7.72 2.89 1.48
CA TRP A 142 -7.77 4.04 2.39
C TRP A 142 -7.77 3.55 3.82
N LEU A 143 -6.93 4.18 4.64
CA LEU A 143 -6.89 3.98 6.09
C LEU A 143 -6.77 5.35 6.76
N ASP A 144 -7.15 5.43 8.03
CA ASP A 144 -6.73 6.54 8.89
C ASP A 144 -5.70 6.09 9.94
N ARG A 145 -5.06 7.06 10.58
CA ARG A 145 -4.03 6.83 11.61
C ARG A 145 -4.51 6.04 12.83
N ALA A 146 -5.81 6.01 13.13
CA ALA A 146 -6.36 5.22 14.24
C ALA A 146 -6.70 3.78 13.80
N ASN A 147 -6.77 3.52 12.49
CA ASN A 147 -7.21 2.25 11.92
C ASN A 147 -6.18 1.67 10.92
N LEU A 148 -4.92 1.61 11.34
CA LEU A 148 -3.80 1.11 10.53
C LEU A 148 -3.76 -0.41 10.36
N THR A 149 -4.42 -1.16 11.25
CA THR A 149 -4.38 -2.62 11.26
C THR A 149 -5.18 -3.23 10.10
N ILE A 150 -4.55 -4.04 9.26
CA ILE A 150 -5.25 -4.79 8.20
C ILE A 150 -6.18 -5.84 8.83
N PRO A 151 -7.46 -5.94 8.41
CA PRO A 151 -8.43 -6.90 8.94
C PRO A 151 -7.97 -8.36 8.83
N LYS A 152 -8.28 -9.19 9.83
CA LYS A 152 -7.84 -10.60 9.90
C LYS A 152 -8.08 -11.40 8.62
N HIS A 153 -9.24 -11.25 7.97
CA HIS A 153 -9.59 -11.97 6.75
C HIS A 153 -8.75 -11.56 5.51
N LYS A 154 -8.10 -10.39 5.53
CA LYS A 154 -7.15 -9.95 4.49
C LYS A 154 -5.69 -10.28 4.83
N ARG A 155 -5.42 -10.95 5.95
CA ARG A 155 -4.05 -11.30 6.37
C ARG A 155 -3.58 -12.58 5.68
N ASN A 156 -3.19 -12.46 4.43
CA ASN A 156 -2.69 -13.55 3.60
C ASN A 156 -1.31 -13.21 3.02
N LEU A 157 -0.68 -14.18 2.35
CA LEU A 157 0.66 -14.03 1.76
C LEU A 157 0.72 -12.89 0.73
N LYS A 158 -0.31 -12.72 -0.10
CA LYS A 158 -0.37 -11.65 -1.09
C LYS A 158 -0.31 -10.28 -0.43
N ASN A 159 -1.19 -10.02 0.54
CA ASN A 159 -1.23 -8.73 1.24
C ASN A 159 0.01 -8.52 2.13
N ALA A 160 0.62 -9.58 2.64
CA ALA A 160 1.93 -9.50 3.31
C ALA A 160 3.02 -9.03 2.33
N THR A 161 3.02 -9.60 1.12
CA THR A 161 3.96 -9.24 0.05
C THR A 161 3.76 -7.80 -0.39
N ASP A 162 2.51 -7.39 -0.65
CA ASP A 162 2.16 -6.03 -1.04
C ASP A 162 2.63 -5.00 0.02
N LEU A 163 2.45 -5.30 1.31
CA LEU A 163 2.90 -4.43 2.40
C LEU A 163 4.43 -4.31 2.48
N ILE A 164 5.18 -5.41 2.30
CA ILE A 164 6.65 -5.38 2.33
C ILE A 164 7.22 -4.70 1.08
N LEU A 165 6.61 -4.89 -0.08
CA LEU A 165 7.09 -4.34 -1.35
C LEU A 165 6.67 -2.90 -1.60
N MET A 166 5.64 -2.43 -0.88
CA MET A 166 5.10 -1.08 -0.98
C MET A 166 6.19 -0.01 -1.10
N LYS A 167 6.07 0.85 -2.12
CA LYS A 167 6.97 1.98 -2.33
C LYS A 167 6.34 3.21 -1.73
N VAL A 168 6.82 3.62 -0.56
CA VAL A 168 6.31 4.81 0.14
C VAL A 168 6.82 6.06 -0.58
N VAL A 169 5.90 6.87 -1.10
CA VAL A 169 6.19 8.10 -1.85
C VAL A 169 5.88 9.36 -1.02
N LEU A 170 5.10 9.23 0.05
CA LEU A 170 4.91 10.25 1.09
C LEU A 170 4.83 9.55 2.44
N ASP A 171 5.61 10.01 3.43
CA ASP A 171 5.51 9.57 4.83
C ASP A 171 5.63 10.79 5.75
N ARG A 172 4.61 11.02 6.57
CA ARG A 172 4.58 12.05 7.62
C ARG A 172 4.38 11.37 8.96
N ASP A 173 4.96 11.96 10.01
CA ASP A 173 4.76 11.51 11.40
C ASP A 173 5.08 10.02 11.61
N ASN A 174 6.05 9.49 10.85
CA ASN A 174 6.43 8.08 10.85
C ASN A 174 5.22 7.13 10.66
N THR A 175 4.29 7.49 9.78
CA THR A 175 3.06 6.73 9.51
C THR A 175 3.36 5.37 8.93
N TYR A 176 4.31 5.26 8.01
CA TYR A 176 4.71 3.95 7.47
C TYR A 176 5.21 3.01 8.58
N GLN A 177 6.00 3.51 9.53
CA GLN A 177 6.51 2.69 10.62
C GLN A 177 5.40 2.25 11.57
N SER A 178 4.45 3.14 11.86
CA SER A 178 3.27 2.81 12.65
C SER A 178 2.45 1.73 11.93
N PHE A 179 2.27 1.88 10.61
CA PHE A 179 1.57 0.89 9.79
C PHE A 179 2.24 -0.48 9.78
N LEU A 180 3.58 -0.55 9.66
CA LEU A 180 4.34 -1.80 9.79
C LEU A 180 4.18 -2.43 11.18
N LYS A 181 4.26 -1.64 12.26
CA LYS A 181 4.14 -2.11 13.64
C LYS A 181 2.75 -2.66 13.97
N GLU A 182 1.70 -2.05 13.44
CA GLU A 182 0.31 -2.52 13.58
C GLU A 182 0.06 -3.82 12.79
N ASN A 183 0.90 -4.10 11.79
CA ASN A 183 0.78 -5.27 10.91
C ASN A 183 1.89 -6.31 11.12
N LYS A 184 2.30 -6.56 12.38
CA LYS A 184 3.29 -7.59 12.76
C LYS A 184 2.99 -9.00 12.26
N TRP A 185 1.73 -9.30 11.95
CA TRP A 185 1.32 -10.60 11.40
C TRP A 185 2.07 -10.96 10.11
N VAL A 186 2.60 -9.96 9.38
CA VAL A 186 3.42 -10.15 8.17
C VAL A 186 4.64 -11.03 8.42
N LYS A 187 5.20 -11.02 9.64
CA LYS A 187 6.32 -11.89 10.04
C LYS A 187 6.03 -13.38 9.88
N LYS A 188 4.74 -13.79 9.92
CA LYS A 188 4.32 -15.18 9.69
C LYS A 188 4.56 -15.64 8.24
N TYR A 189 4.75 -14.70 7.32
CA TYR A 189 4.93 -14.96 5.90
C TYR A 189 6.31 -14.54 5.41
N LEU A 190 6.79 -13.36 5.83
CA LEU A 190 7.96 -12.67 5.27
C LEU A 190 8.80 -12.04 6.40
N ALA A 191 9.35 -12.86 7.30
CA ALA A 191 10.10 -12.36 8.47
C ALA A 191 11.34 -11.54 8.07
N THR A 192 12.15 -12.04 7.14
CA THR A 192 13.33 -11.32 6.62
C THR A 192 12.97 -9.95 6.07
N GLY A 193 11.99 -9.89 5.15
CA GLY A 193 11.55 -8.62 4.55
C GLY A 193 10.97 -7.65 5.59
N TYR A 194 10.23 -8.15 6.57
CA TYR A 194 9.69 -7.32 7.65
C TYR A 194 10.78 -6.69 8.51
N GLU A 195 11.80 -7.46 8.91
CA GLU A 195 12.90 -6.92 9.70
C GLU A 195 13.75 -5.91 8.90
N GLU A 196 14.03 -6.20 7.62
CA GLU A 196 14.72 -5.26 6.74
C GLU A 196 13.99 -3.91 6.65
N ARG A 197 12.64 -3.91 6.57
CA ARG A 197 11.87 -2.67 6.55
C ARG A 197 11.92 -1.90 7.87
N ASN A 198 12.04 -2.58 9.00
CA ASN A 198 12.13 -1.93 10.31
C ASN A 198 13.54 -1.38 10.61
N LYS A 199 14.60 -1.99 10.10
CA LYS A 199 16.00 -1.54 10.33
C LYS A 199 16.26 -0.11 9.83
N ARG A 200 15.59 0.30 8.75
CA ARG A 200 15.81 1.59 8.05
C ARG A 200 15.47 2.86 8.87
N LYS A 201 15.07 2.75 10.14
CA LYS A 201 14.66 3.91 10.99
C LYS A 201 15.36 4.03 12.34
N ALA A 202 16.51 3.39 12.57
CA ALA A 202 17.33 3.73 13.74
C ALA A 202 17.83 5.20 13.71
N THR A 203 17.71 5.91 12.58
CA THR A 203 18.28 7.26 12.38
C THR A 203 17.29 8.43 12.42
N SER A 204 15.97 8.24 12.56
CA SER A 204 15.03 9.36 12.73
C SER A 204 14.50 9.44 14.17
N LYS A 205 15.00 10.42 14.93
CA LYS A 205 14.52 10.80 16.27
C LYS A 205 12.98 10.78 16.27
N ILE A 206 12.41 9.95 17.12
CA ILE A 206 10.96 9.87 17.33
C ILE A 206 10.54 11.18 18.00
N LEU A 207 10.10 12.17 17.21
CA LEU A 207 9.28 13.25 17.72
C LEU A 207 7.90 12.66 17.99
N GLY A 208 7.70 12.23 19.23
CA GLY A 208 6.43 11.76 19.76
C GLY A 208 5.42 12.89 19.80
N LEU A 209 4.82 13.23 18.66
CA LEU A 209 3.63 14.08 18.63
C LEU A 209 2.42 13.20 18.96
N ARG A 210 2.18 13.01 20.27
CA ARG A 210 0.85 12.67 20.77
C ARG A 210 -0.08 13.84 20.43
N SER A 211 -0.89 13.67 19.40
CA SER A 211 -2.00 14.58 19.13
C SER A 211 -2.88 14.62 20.39
N LYS A 212 -3.03 15.80 20.98
CA LYS A 212 -4.00 16.01 22.08
C LYS A 212 -5.38 15.58 21.57
N LYS A 213 -6.07 14.73 22.34
CA LYS A 213 -7.46 14.31 22.08
C LYS A 213 -8.39 15.49 22.33
N GLY A 214 -8.40 16.47 21.43
CA GLY A 214 -9.44 17.50 21.36
C GLY A 214 -10.65 16.94 20.63
N PHE A 215 -11.85 17.43 20.96
CA PHE A 215 -13.06 17.12 20.20
C PHE A 215 -12.91 17.70 18.78
N SER A 216 -12.62 16.83 17.82
CA SER A 216 -12.40 17.26 16.44
C SER A 216 -13.73 17.31 15.70
N CYS A 217 -14.16 18.49 15.23
CA CYS A 217 -15.32 18.64 14.34
C CYS A 217 -15.21 17.73 13.12
N TRP A 218 -13.98 17.38 12.71
CA TRP A 218 -13.71 16.42 11.64
C TRP A 218 -14.34 15.06 11.89
N ARG A 219 -14.51 14.62 13.14
CA ARG A 219 -15.18 13.34 13.45
C ARG A 219 -16.64 13.34 12.99
N ILE A 220 -17.34 14.46 13.17
CA ILE A 220 -18.74 14.62 12.73
C ILE A 220 -18.79 14.71 11.21
N VAL A 221 -17.95 15.57 10.61
CA VAL A 221 -17.86 15.71 9.14
C VAL A 221 -17.57 14.37 8.47
N ASN A 222 -16.57 13.65 8.95
CA ASN A 222 -16.18 12.33 8.44
C ASN A 222 -17.28 11.29 8.60
N LYS A 223 -18.04 11.33 9.72
CA LYS A 223 -19.21 10.45 9.91
C LYS A 223 -20.33 10.75 8.91
N VAL A 224 -20.65 12.02 8.68
CA VAL A 224 -21.67 12.44 7.70
C VAL A 224 -21.26 12.02 6.29
N LEU A 225 -20.02 12.30 5.90
CA LEU A 225 -19.50 11.93 4.58
C LEU A 225 -19.41 10.42 4.38
N PHE A 226 -19.04 9.67 5.42
CA PHE A 226 -19.09 8.21 5.41
C PHE A 226 -20.48 7.70 5.07
N TRP A 227 -21.51 8.17 5.80
CA TRP A 227 -22.89 7.73 5.58
C TRP A 227 -23.41 8.13 4.20
N GLY A 228 -23.14 9.36 3.75
CA GLY A 228 -23.50 9.78 2.39
C GLY A 228 -22.90 8.88 1.31
N GLN A 229 -21.61 8.57 1.42
CA GLN A 229 -20.93 7.66 0.51
C GLN A 229 -21.46 6.21 0.64
N TYR A 230 -21.74 5.75 1.86
CA TYR A 230 -22.25 4.42 2.14
C TYR A 230 -23.63 4.21 1.51
N LEU A 231 -24.53 5.19 1.65
CA LEU A 231 -25.87 5.21 1.04
C LEU A 231 -25.79 5.26 -0.49
N TYR A 232 -24.91 6.09 -1.06
CA TYR A 232 -24.67 6.11 -2.50
C TYR A 232 -24.20 4.74 -3.03
N MET A 233 -23.34 4.05 -2.28
CA MET A 233 -22.89 2.72 -2.67
C MET A 233 -23.95 1.64 -2.46
N TRP A 234 -24.83 1.82 -1.49
CA TRP A 234 -25.93 0.88 -1.22
C TRP A 234 -26.87 0.76 -2.42
N SER A 235 -27.22 1.89 -3.04
CA SER A 235 -28.08 1.92 -4.22
C SER A 235 -27.41 1.38 -5.49
N LYS A 236 -26.06 1.40 -5.56
CA LYS A 236 -25.30 1.07 -6.78
C LYS A 236 -24.62 -0.30 -6.75
N THR A 237 -24.21 -0.82 -5.58
CA THR A 237 -23.31 -1.99 -5.49
C THR A 237 -23.40 -2.70 -4.13
N ARG A 238 -24.50 -3.42 -3.87
CA ARG A 238 -24.76 -4.14 -2.59
C ARG A 238 -23.60 -5.05 -2.12
N LYS A 239 -22.82 -5.66 -3.02
CA LYS A 239 -21.74 -6.60 -2.69
C LYS A 239 -20.44 -5.97 -2.14
N LYS A 240 -20.20 -4.65 -2.31
CA LYS A 240 -18.90 -3.99 -2.01
C LYS A 240 -18.81 -3.31 -0.64
N GLN A 241 -19.86 -3.34 0.18
CA GLN A 241 -19.90 -2.64 1.47
C GLN A 241 -19.16 -3.36 2.61
N LYS A 242 -18.94 -4.68 2.49
CA LYS A 242 -18.36 -5.50 3.56
C LYS A 242 -16.98 -5.04 4.02
N PHE A 243 -16.23 -4.35 3.17
CA PHE A 243 -14.86 -3.90 3.42
C PHE A 243 -14.73 -2.38 3.57
N ILE A 244 -15.84 -1.71 3.85
CA ILE A 244 -15.92 -0.26 3.99
C ILE A 244 -16.37 0.07 5.41
N LYS A 245 -15.49 0.76 6.14
CA LYS A 245 -15.66 1.18 7.54
C LYS A 245 -15.32 2.66 7.65
N ARG A 246 -15.65 3.26 8.80
CA ARG A 246 -15.40 4.68 9.06
C ARG A 246 -13.92 5.08 8.89
N GLY A 247 -12.99 4.24 9.35
CA GLY A 247 -11.56 4.51 9.27
C GLY A 247 -10.78 3.64 8.28
N GLN A 248 -11.45 2.80 7.50
CA GLN A 248 -10.81 1.95 6.49
C GLN A 248 -11.74 1.72 5.30
N ALA A 249 -11.24 1.79 4.08
CA ALA A 249 -11.99 1.42 2.90
C ALA A 249 -11.11 0.67 1.91
N PHE A 250 -11.49 -0.57 1.62
CA PHE A 250 -10.83 -1.45 0.65
C PHE A 250 -11.75 -1.60 -0.55
N PHE A 251 -11.36 -1.03 -1.70
CA PHE A 251 -12.14 -1.08 -2.94
C PHE A 251 -11.69 -2.17 -3.92
N HIS A 252 -10.61 -2.88 -3.61
CA HIS A 252 -10.13 -4.02 -4.39
C HIS A 252 -11.10 -5.20 -4.25
N GLU A 253 -11.29 -5.95 -5.34
CA GLU A 253 -12.03 -7.20 -5.31
C GLU A 253 -11.13 -8.27 -4.68
N ASP A 254 -11.68 -9.06 -3.75
CA ASP A 254 -10.95 -10.22 -3.25
C ASP A 254 -10.95 -11.26 -4.38
N ASN A 255 -9.84 -11.32 -5.12
CA ASN A 255 -9.53 -12.46 -6.00
C ASN A 255 -9.02 -13.63 -5.16
#